data_AF-A0A934BYR2-F1
#
_entry.id   AF-A0A934BYR2-F1
#
_cell.length_a   1.000
_cell.length_b   1.000
_cell.length_c   1.000
_cell.angle_alpha   90.00
_cell.angle_beta   90.00
_cell.angle_gamma   90.00
#
_symmetry.space_group_name_H-M   'P 1'
#
loop_
_entity.id
_entity.type
_entity.pdbx_description
1 polymer ?
#
loop_
_entity_poly.entity_id
_entity_poly.type
_entity_poly.pdbx_seq_one_letter_code
_entity_poly.pdbx_strand_id
1 'polypeptide(L)'
;MRAIPTLLRLSAIACAAFSTALASLVPFPTATFGGSGIPNDQVAVSTYDGQDFDITVALTAHQRYNNPALTNNGVDTFYALPGGDAANGQPGYGRWNFGFYVGFNPAPLNALAWFLQGNTVALKYDLNPAAGNGTTNELDLLGAIYTTYGPAALAGGVFQDSWNLGMGFLSGGGFNPSALGEYDFRLVVKEGASEVASSALKVVVTHTPPTSPVPDGGTSLLLVGLALPVLAAFGRAKRA
;
A
#
# COMPACT_ATOMS: atom_id res chain seq x y z
N MET A 1 -5.11 -6.46 63.06
CA MET A 1 -4.57 -6.00 61.76
C MET A 1 -5.42 -6.61 60.66
N ARG A 2 -6.17 -5.80 59.90
CA ARG A 2 -7.03 -6.26 58.79
C ARG A 2 -6.24 -6.13 57.48
N ALA A 3 -6.07 -7.23 56.75
CA ALA A 3 -5.40 -7.25 55.45
C ALA A 3 -6.30 -6.58 54.39
N ILE A 4 -5.75 -5.58 53.70
CA ILE A 4 -6.40 -4.90 52.58
C ILE A 4 -6.04 -5.68 51.30
N PRO A 5 -7.00 -6.21 50.54
CA PRO A 5 -6.70 -6.93 49.31
C PRO A 5 -6.29 -5.93 48.22
N THR A 6 -5.07 -6.07 47.72
CA THR A 6 -4.54 -5.31 46.59
C THR A 6 -5.21 -5.79 45.30
N LEU A 7 -6.10 -4.97 44.74
CA LEU A 7 -6.71 -5.20 43.43
C LEU A 7 -5.66 -5.03 42.33
N LEU A 8 -5.22 -6.15 41.74
CA LEU A 8 -4.40 -6.17 40.53
C LEU A 8 -5.29 -5.73 39.34
N ARG A 9 -5.10 -4.52 38.84
CA ARG A 9 -5.75 -4.05 37.61
C ARG A 9 -4.96 -4.55 36.40
N LEU A 10 -5.54 -5.48 35.66
CA LEU A 10 -5.05 -5.92 34.36
C LEU A 10 -5.50 -4.89 33.32
N SER A 11 -4.60 -3.99 32.92
CA SER A 11 -4.85 -3.08 31.80
C SER A 11 -4.61 -3.84 30.50
N ALA A 12 -5.68 -4.19 29.78
CA ALA A 12 -5.56 -4.69 28.42
C ALA A 12 -5.10 -3.53 27.52
N ILE A 13 -3.89 -3.63 26.99
CA ILE A 13 -3.44 -2.76 25.90
C ILE A 13 -4.21 -3.24 24.67
N ALA A 14 -5.27 -2.54 24.32
CA ALA A 14 -5.90 -2.69 23.02
C ALA A 14 -4.92 -2.16 21.97
N CYS A 15 -4.19 -3.07 21.32
CA CYS A 15 -3.50 -2.75 20.09
C CYS A 15 -4.60 -2.43 19.06
N ALA A 16 -4.80 -1.14 18.76
CA ALA A 16 -5.73 -0.75 17.72
C ALA A 16 -5.15 -1.24 16.38
N ALA A 17 -5.65 -2.38 15.90
CA ALA A 17 -5.40 -2.79 14.53
C ALA A 17 -5.93 -1.67 13.63
N PHE A 18 -5.05 -1.10 12.81
CA PHE A 18 -5.44 -0.13 11.80
C PHE A 18 -6.39 -0.85 10.82
N SER A 19 -7.69 -0.64 10.97
CA SER A 19 -8.69 -1.14 10.03
C SER A 19 -8.74 -0.18 8.85
N THR A 20 -7.70 -0.21 8.00
CA THR A 20 -7.88 0.28 6.63
C THR A 20 -9.00 -0.55 6.02
N ALA A 21 -10.05 0.10 5.52
CA ALA A 21 -11.02 -0.59 4.68
C ALA A 21 -10.23 -1.40 3.66
N LEU A 22 -10.46 -2.73 3.61
CA LEU A 22 -9.76 -3.61 2.68
C LEU A 22 -10.01 -3.06 1.28
N ALA A 23 -8.98 -2.42 0.70
CA ALA A 23 -9.05 -1.97 -0.68
C ALA A 23 -9.16 -3.24 -1.52
N SER A 24 -10.09 -3.27 -2.47
CA SER A 24 -10.07 -4.30 -3.52
C SER A 24 -9.14 -3.83 -4.64
N LEU A 25 -8.38 -4.75 -5.24
CA LEU A 25 -7.67 -4.44 -6.48
C LEU A 25 -8.69 -4.31 -7.61
N VAL A 26 -8.64 -3.18 -8.32
CA VAL A 26 -9.55 -2.89 -9.43
C VAL A 26 -8.77 -2.50 -10.69
N PRO A 27 -9.36 -2.71 -11.88
CA PRO A 27 -8.80 -2.14 -13.11
C PRO A 27 -8.78 -0.61 -13.06
N PHE A 28 -7.66 -0.02 -13.44
CA PHE A 28 -7.46 1.42 -13.51
C PHE A 28 -6.79 1.81 -14.86
N PRO A 29 -7.55 1.72 -15.97
CA PRO A 29 -7.00 1.79 -17.33
C PRO A 29 -6.40 3.16 -17.71
N THR A 30 -6.65 4.20 -16.91
CA THR A 30 -6.08 5.54 -17.11
C THR A 30 -4.62 5.62 -16.69
N ALA A 31 -4.14 4.72 -15.81
CA ALA A 31 -2.75 4.69 -15.40
C ALA A 31 -1.88 3.93 -16.40
N THR A 32 -0.73 4.51 -16.70
CA THR A 32 0.39 3.93 -17.45
C THR A 32 1.60 3.66 -16.56
N PHE A 33 1.62 4.19 -15.34
CA PHE A 33 2.72 4.07 -14.38
C PHE A 33 4.10 4.41 -14.97
N GLY A 34 4.12 5.38 -15.90
CA GLY A 34 5.35 5.86 -16.54
C GLY A 34 5.88 4.99 -17.69
N GLY A 35 5.18 3.94 -18.13
CA GLY A 35 5.68 3.08 -19.19
C GLY A 35 4.62 2.30 -19.98
N SER A 36 4.96 1.93 -21.22
CA SER A 36 4.14 0.99 -22.00
C SER A 36 4.31 -0.43 -21.47
N GLY A 37 3.21 -1.18 -21.32
CA GLY A 37 3.24 -2.59 -20.94
C GLY A 37 3.27 -2.85 -19.43
N ILE A 38 3.12 -1.81 -18.60
CA ILE A 38 2.89 -2.00 -17.17
C ILE A 38 1.40 -2.36 -16.96
N PRO A 39 1.09 -3.49 -16.29
CA PRO A 39 -0.30 -3.87 -16.02
C PRO A 39 -1.03 -2.82 -15.18
N ASN A 40 -2.30 -2.60 -15.48
CA ASN A 40 -3.20 -1.68 -14.77
C ASN A 40 -4.57 -2.32 -14.47
N ASP A 41 -4.64 -3.64 -14.46
CA ASP A 41 -5.82 -4.44 -14.16
C ASP A 41 -5.99 -4.73 -12.65
N GLN A 42 -4.91 -4.60 -11.89
CA GLN A 42 -4.85 -4.86 -10.45
C GLN A 42 -4.23 -3.66 -9.72
N VAL A 43 -5.07 -2.70 -9.32
CA VAL A 43 -4.62 -1.42 -8.73
C VAL A 43 -5.42 -1.12 -7.48
N ALA A 44 -4.74 -0.78 -6.40
CA ALA A 44 -5.35 -0.23 -5.20
C ALA A 44 -5.61 1.25 -5.43
N VAL A 45 -6.88 1.66 -5.54
CA VAL A 45 -7.28 3.04 -5.88
C VAL A 45 -8.02 3.66 -4.69
N SER A 46 -7.75 4.93 -4.43
CA SER A 46 -8.48 5.75 -3.46
C SER A 46 -8.69 7.14 -4.03
N THR A 47 -9.88 7.68 -3.84
CA THR A 47 -10.26 9.02 -4.31
C THR A 47 -10.73 9.84 -3.11
N TYR A 48 -10.24 11.07 -3.03
CA TYR A 48 -10.75 12.11 -2.14
C TYR A 48 -11.56 13.10 -2.97
N ASP A 49 -12.84 13.25 -2.64
CA ASP A 49 -13.73 14.22 -3.27
C ASP A 49 -13.64 15.55 -2.51
N GLY A 50 -12.73 16.42 -2.93
CA GLY A 50 -12.55 17.75 -2.34
C GLY A 50 -13.59 18.75 -2.84
N GLN A 51 -13.67 19.92 -2.19
CA GLN A 51 -14.64 20.97 -2.59
C GLN A 51 -14.33 21.57 -3.96
N ASP A 52 -13.04 21.78 -4.25
CA ASP A 52 -12.60 22.40 -5.49
C ASP A 52 -12.14 21.38 -6.54
N PHE A 53 -11.78 20.16 -6.11
CA PHE A 53 -11.30 19.07 -6.95
C PHE A 53 -11.18 17.74 -6.23
N ASP A 54 -11.12 16.68 -7.03
CA ASP A 54 -10.86 15.33 -6.58
C ASP A 54 -9.38 15.00 -6.68
N ILE A 55 -8.88 14.24 -5.73
CA ILE A 55 -7.53 13.66 -5.76
C ILE A 55 -7.67 12.15 -5.85
N THR A 56 -7.15 11.54 -6.91
CA THR A 56 -7.05 10.09 -7.04
C THR A 56 -5.62 9.64 -6.79
N VAL A 57 -5.43 8.73 -5.83
CA VAL A 57 -4.16 8.05 -5.60
C VAL A 57 -4.29 6.57 -5.88
N ALA A 58 -3.28 6.00 -6.53
CA ALA A 58 -3.27 4.60 -6.90
C ALA A 58 -1.89 3.98 -6.71
N LEU A 59 -1.89 2.71 -6.30
CA LEU A 59 -0.70 1.88 -6.17
C LEU A 59 -0.91 0.52 -6.83
N THR A 60 0.14 -0.01 -7.44
CA THR A 60 0.19 -1.39 -7.95
C THR A 60 1.59 -1.97 -7.77
N ALA A 61 1.73 -3.29 -7.84
CA ALA A 61 3.02 -3.95 -7.96
C ALA A 61 3.01 -4.86 -9.19
N HIS A 62 4.12 -4.89 -9.92
CA HIS A 62 4.23 -5.62 -11.18
C HIS A 62 5.65 -6.12 -11.43
N GLN A 63 5.81 -7.04 -12.40
CA GLN A 63 7.16 -7.48 -12.76
C GLN A 63 7.98 -6.35 -13.35
N ARG A 64 9.28 -6.36 -13.06
CA ARG A 64 10.23 -5.48 -13.71
C ARG A 64 10.64 -6.09 -15.04
N TYR A 65 10.29 -5.44 -16.16
CA TYR A 65 10.59 -5.92 -17.52
C TYR A 65 10.08 -7.36 -17.75
N ASN A 66 10.97 -8.28 -18.14
CA ASN A 66 10.68 -9.68 -18.44
C ASN A 66 10.85 -10.63 -17.24
N ASN A 67 10.91 -10.09 -16.01
CA ASN A 67 10.93 -10.93 -14.81
C ASN A 67 9.60 -11.68 -14.64
N PRO A 68 9.55 -12.74 -13.81
CA PRO A 68 8.31 -13.46 -13.52
C PRO A 68 7.20 -12.52 -13.04
N ALA A 69 6.00 -12.67 -13.59
CA ALA A 69 4.82 -11.91 -13.20
C ALA A 69 4.46 -12.15 -11.72
N LEU A 70 3.90 -11.13 -11.08
CA LEU A 70 3.42 -11.22 -9.71
C LEU A 70 2.01 -11.81 -9.72
N THR A 71 1.69 -12.60 -8.71
CA THR A 71 0.30 -12.96 -8.40
C THR A 71 -0.20 -12.08 -7.27
N ASN A 72 -1.51 -12.08 -6.99
CA ASN A 72 -2.10 -11.28 -5.92
C ASN A 72 -3.31 -11.99 -5.30
N ASN A 73 -3.78 -11.50 -4.16
CA ASN A 73 -4.96 -12.02 -3.46
C ASN A 73 -6.29 -11.37 -3.86
N GLY A 74 -6.29 -10.43 -4.81
CA GLY A 74 -7.45 -9.64 -5.23
C GLY A 74 -7.82 -8.49 -4.29
N VAL A 75 -7.03 -8.21 -3.26
CA VAL A 75 -7.33 -7.20 -2.24
C VAL A 75 -6.20 -6.18 -2.15
N ASP A 76 -5.07 -6.53 -1.54
CA ASP A 76 -3.98 -5.59 -1.28
C ASP A 76 -2.58 -6.21 -1.38
N THR A 77 -2.49 -7.54 -1.51
CA THR A 77 -1.22 -8.25 -1.40
C THR A 77 -0.83 -8.85 -2.74
N PHE A 78 0.37 -8.49 -3.20
CA PHE A 78 1.06 -9.09 -4.33
C PHE A 78 2.14 -10.06 -3.83
N TYR A 79 2.42 -11.09 -4.61
CA TYR A 79 3.43 -12.09 -4.30
C TYR A 79 4.52 -12.10 -5.37
N ALA A 80 5.76 -11.97 -4.93
CA ALA A 80 6.93 -11.92 -5.79
C ALA A 80 7.95 -13.02 -5.42
N LEU A 81 8.74 -13.43 -6.41
CA LEU A 81 9.91 -14.29 -6.18
C LEU A 81 11.09 -13.47 -5.64
N PRO A 82 11.91 -14.03 -4.72
CA PRO A 82 13.13 -13.38 -4.28
C PRO A 82 14.15 -13.27 -5.41
N GLY A 83 15.07 -12.33 -5.24
CA GLY A 83 16.27 -12.17 -6.05
C GLY A 83 16.37 -10.82 -6.73
N GLY A 84 17.58 -10.50 -7.13
CA GLY A 84 17.90 -9.30 -7.88
C GLY A 84 17.45 -9.34 -9.33
N ASP A 85 17.29 -8.18 -9.96
CA ASP A 85 17.05 -7.99 -11.39
C ASP A 85 18.34 -8.16 -12.22
N ALA A 86 19.02 -9.29 -12.00
CA ALA A 86 20.30 -9.59 -12.64
C ALA A 86 20.20 -9.70 -14.16
N ALA A 87 19.05 -10.13 -14.69
CA ALA A 87 18.81 -10.26 -16.12
C ALA A 87 18.88 -8.92 -16.87
N ASN A 88 18.63 -7.81 -16.18
CA ASN A 88 18.71 -6.45 -16.73
C ASN A 88 19.91 -5.67 -16.17
N GLY A 89 20.91 -6.37 -15.62
CA GLY A 89 22.14 -5.74 -15.10
C GLY A 89 21.96 -4.95 -13.80
N GLN A 90 20.86 -5.16 -13.07
CA GLN A 90 20.54 -4.44 -11.84
C GLN A 90 20.35 -5.40 -10.65
N PRO A 91 21.39 -6.13 -10.21
CA PRO A 91 21.25 -7.15 -9.16
C PRO A 91 20.86 -6.58 -7.79
N GLY A 92 21.05 -5.28 -7.55
CA GLY A 92 20.58 -4.61 -6.33
C GLY A 92 19.09 -4.23 -6.36
N TYR A 93 18.42 -4.41 -7.51
CA TYR A 93 17.01 -4.07 -7.68
C TYR A 93 16.18 -5.33 -7.52
N GLY A 94 14.96 -5.21 -7.00
CA GLY A 94 14.02 -6.34 -6.98
C GLY A 94 13.60 -6.72 -8.39
N ARG A 95 13.19 -7.98 -8.59
CA ARG A 95 12.57 -8.46 -9.85
C ARG A 95 11.21 -7.83 -10.16
N TRP A 96 10.74 -6.96 -9.28
CA TRP A 96 9.44 -6.33 -9.29
C TRP A 96 9.58 -4.84 -9.03
N ASN A 97 8.61 -4.08 -9.51
CA ASN A 97 8.47 -2.66 -9.22
C ASN A 97 7.14 -2.41 -8.52
N PHE A 98 7.04 -1.26 -7.86
CA PHE A 98 5.76 -0.67 -7.51
C PHE A 98 5.47 0.50 -8.45
N GLY A 99 4.25 0.57 -8.95
CA GLY A 99 3.73 1.70 -9.72
C GLY A 99 2.91 2.60 -8.81
N PHE A 100 3.04 3.91 -8.99
CA PHE A 100 2.17 4.89 -8.33
C PHE A 100 1.49 5.80 -9.33
N TYR A 101 0.33 6.33 -8.94
CA TYR A 101 -0.42 7.34 -9.66
C TYR A 101 -1.01 8.35 -8.68
N VAL A 102 -0.94 9.63 -9.04
CA VAL A 102 -1.57 10.75 -8.36
C VAL A 102 -2.21 11.62 -9.44
N GLY A 103 -3.52 11.77 -9.42
CA GLY A 103 -4.26 12.60 -10.37
C GLY A 103 -5.17 13.61 -9.66
N PHE A 104 -5.26 14.80 -10.23
CA PHE A 104 -6.13 15.89 -9.77
C PHE A 104 -7.23 16.12 -10.82
N ASN A 105 -8.49 16.20 -10.40
CA ASN A 105 -9.65 16.40 -11.29
C ASN A 105 -10.55 17.55 -10.80
N PRO A 106 -10.82 18.60 -11.59
CA PRO A 106 -10.40 18.78 -12.97
C PRO A 106 -8.91 19.10 -13.12
N ALA A 107 -8.30 18.61 -14.20
CA ALA A 107 -6.97 19.00 -14.64
C ALA A 107 -7.02 20.12 -15.72
N PRO A 108 -6.03 21.02 -15.80
CA PRO A 108 -4.96 21.22 -14.82
C PRO A 108 -5.42 22.12 -13.68
N LEU A 109 -5.36 21.61 -12.46
CA LEU A 109 -5.22 22.46 -11.30
C LEU A 109 -3.78 22.92 -11.17
N ASN A 110 -3.59 24.09 -10.56
CA ASN A 110 -2.28 24.49 -10.09
C ASN A 110 -1.91 23.60 -8.89
N ALA A 111 -1.55 22.33 -9.14
CA ALA A 111 -1.10 21.38 -8.11
C ALA A 111 0.09 21.96 -7.35
N LEU A 112 0.89 22.82 -8.00
CA LEU A 112 1.90 23.64 -7.35
C LEU A 112 1.29 24.63 -6.34
N ALA A 113 0.20 25.34 -6.62
CA ALA A 113 -0.48 26.18 -5.63
C ALA A 113 -1.07 25.37 -4.47
N TRP A 114 -1.65 24.20 -4.74
CA TRP A 114 -2.12 23.29 -3.68
C TRP A 114 -0.96 22.83 -2.79
N PHE A 115 0.17 22.44 -3.40
CA PHE A 115 1.40 22.09 -2.68
C PHE A 115 1.97 23.26 -1.87
N LEU A 116 2.00 24.47 -2.44
CA LEU A 116 2.48 25.69 -1.78
C LEU A 116 1.61 26.12 -0.57
N GLN A 117 0.38 25.60 -0.45
CA GLN A 117 -0.45 25.77 0.75
C GLN A 117 -0.05 24.85 1.90
N GLY A 118 0.99 24.02 1.73
CA GLY A 118 1.49 23.08 2.74
C GLY A 118 0.86 21.69 2.64
N ASN A 119 0.15 21.40 1.55
CA ASN A 119 -0.41 20.08 1.29
C ASN A 119 0.65 19.17 0.68
N THR A 120 0.60 17.87 0.98
CA THR A 120 1.64 16.93 0.57
C THR A 120 1.06 15.64 0.03
N VAL A 121 1.82 15.00 -0.85
CA VAL A 121 1.62 13.60 -1.19
C VAL A 121 2.89 12.86 -0.78
N ALA A 122 2.76 11.94 0.16
CA ALA A 122 3.88 11.19 0.71
C ALA A 122 3.82 9.73 0.26
N LEU A 123 4.93 9.23 -0.26
CA LEU A 123 5.15 7.80 -0.44
C LEU A 123 5.79 7.25 0.82
N LYS A 124 5.08 6.36 1.51
CA LYS A 124 5.59 5.61 2.64
C LYS A 124 5.91 4.18 2.21
N TYR A 125 7.03 3.65 2.69
CA TYR A 125 7.48 2.31 2.30
C TYR A 125 8.29 1.65 3.40
N ASP A 126 8.32 0.32 3.39
CA ASP A 126 9.18 -0.49 4.26
C ASP A 126 10.38 -1.07 3.49
N LEU A 127 11.53 -1.09 4.15
CA LEU A 127 12.75 -1.76 3.66
C LEU A 127 13.09 -2.99 4.50
N ASN A 128 12.48 -3.14 5.69
CA ASN A 128 12.70 -4.26 6.58
C ASN A 128 11.67 -5.36 6.31
N PRO A 129 12.07 -6.51 5.76
CA PRO A 129 11.15 -7.58 5.35
C PRO A 129 10.39 -8.26 6.51
N ALA A 130 10.69 -7.95 7.78
CA ALA A 130 10.02 -8.61 8.89
C ALA A 130 8.51 -8.26 8.90
N ALA A 131 7.69 -9.27 9.13
CA ALA A 131 6.24 -9.10 9.12
C ALA A 131 5.78 -8.09 10.18
N GLY A 132 4.84 -7.21 9.79
CA GLY A 132 4.19 -6.27 10.69
C GLY A 132 5.03 -5.04 11.09
N ASN A 133 6.12 -4.75 10.38
CA ASN A 133 6.89 -3.52 10.60
C ASN A 133 6.17 -2.27 10.09
N GLY A 134 5.32 -2.41 9.07
CA GLY A 134 4.63 -1.30 8.43
C GLY A 134 5.57 -0.32 7.73
N THR A 135 5.03 0.77 7.19
CA THR A 135 5.83 1.75 6.44
C THR A 135 6.68 2.63 7.37
N THR A 136 7.96 2.29 7.51
CA THR A 136 8.91 2.99 8.40
C THR A 136 9.62 4.17 7.73
N ASN A 137 9.64 4.22 6.40
CA ASN A 137 10.23 5.29 5.61
C ASN A 137 9.15 6.17 4.97
N GLU A 138 9.45 7.45 4.76
CA GLU A 138 8.55 8.43 4.15
C GLU A 138 9.35 9.32 3.18
N LEU A 139 8.85 9.47 1.96
CA LEU A 139 9.36 10.37 0.92
C LEU A 139 8.26 11.37 0.55
N ASP A 140 8.57 12.67 0.59
CA ASP A 140 7.71 13.70 -0.02
C ASP A 140 7.75 13.55 -1.54
N LEU A 141 6.70 12.95 -2.10
CA LEU A 141 6.64 12.57 -3.50
C LEU A 141 6.56 13.80 -4.42
N LEU A 142 5.79 14.82 -4.03
CA LEU A 142 5.69 16.05 -4.81
C LEU A 142 6.99 16.84 -4.76
N GLY A 143 7.64 16.92 -3.59
CA GLY A 143 8.97 17.51 -3.46
C GLY A 143 10.03 16.79 -4.29
N ALA A 144 10.01 15.45 -4.33
CA ALA A 144 10.89 14.65 -5.17
C ALA A 144 10.65 14.91 -6.66
N ILE A 145 9.39 14.87 -7.11
CA ILE A 145 9.00 15.15 -8.51
C ILE A 145 9.41 16.57 -8.91
N TYR A 146 9.14 17.56 -8.06
CA TYR A 146 9.52 18.96 -8.31
C TYR A 146 11.03 19.11 -8.48
N THR A 147 11.81 18.44 -7.62
CA THR A 147 13.27 18.51 -7.67
C THR A 147 13.83 17.80 -8.90
N THR A 148 13.27 16.64 -9.28
CA THR A 148 13.76 15.82 -10.40
C THR A 148 13.33 16.35 -11.77
N TYR A 149 12.08 16.80 -11.90
CA TYR A 149 11.46 17.13 -13.19
C TYR A 149 11.07 18.62 -13.34
N GLY A 150 11.18 19.40 -12.27
CA GLY A 150 10.87 20.83 -12.26
C GLY A 150 9.38 21.16 -12.07
N PRO A 151 9.04 22.46 -11.93
CA PRO A 151 7.66 22.90 -11.68
C PRO A 151 6.69 22.57 -12.82
N ALA A 152 7.17 22.45 -14.06
CA ALA A 152 6.34 22.13 -15.21
C ALA A 152 5.75 20.72 -15.13
N ALA A 153 6.44 19.79 -14.47
CA ALA A 153 5.87 18.47 -14.19
C ALA A 153 4.60 18.61 -13.35
N LEU A 154 4.58 19.53 -12.38
CA LEU A 154 3.43 19.77 -11.51
C LEU A 154 2.21 20.37 -12.21
N ALA A 155 2.40 20.99 -13.37
CA ALA A 155 1.32 21.66 -14.10
C ALA A 155 0.37 20.68 -14.81
N GLY A 156 0.79 19.42 -15.04
CA GLY A 156 -0.02 18.43 -15.75
C GLY A 156 -1.19 17.85 -14.94
N GLY A 157 -1.20 18.04 -13.61
CA GLY A 157 -2.24 17.51 -12.72
C GLY A 157 -2.26 15.98 -12.62
N VAL A 158 -1.33 15.27 -13.27
CA VAL A 158 -1.18 13.81 -13.18
C VAL A 158 0.30 13.47 -13.04
N PHE A 159 0.59 12.63 -12.05
CA PHE A 159 1.93 12.13 -11.73
C PHE A 159 1.86 10.62 -11.61
N GLN A 160 2.74 9.94 -12.34
CA GLN A 160 2.80 8.49 -12.27
C GLN A 160 4.18 8.01 -12.72
N ASP A 161 4.66 6.97 -12.07
CA ASP A 161 5.93 6.32 -12.40
C ASP A 161 5.96 4.91 -11.80
N SER A 162 7.01 4.16 -12.12
CA SER A 162 7.26 2.80 -11.64
C SER A 162 8.67 2.70 -11.10
N TRP A 163 8.76 2.50 -9.78
CA TRP A 163 10.03 2.53 -9.05
C TRP A 163 10.39 1.18 -8.46
N ASN A 164 11.67 1.04 -8.13
CA ASN A 164 12.23 -0.14 -7.51
C ASN A 164 12.87 0.23 -6.17
N LEU A 165 12.67 -0.59 -5.14
CA LEU A 165 13.27 -0.34 -3.82
C LEU A 165 14.80 -0.33 -3.84
N GLY A 166 15.45 -0.85 -4.89
CA GLY A 166 16.90 -0.75 -5.09
C GLY A 166 17.39 0.62 -5.59
N MET A 167 16.49 1.52 -5.98
CA MET A 167 16.86 2.86 -6.45
C MET A 167 17.48 3.69 -5.32
N GLY A 168 18.61 4.35 -5.61
CA GLY A 168 19.42 5.02 -4.59
C GLY A 168 18.70 6.15 -3.84
N PHE A 169 17.71 6.79 -4.46
CA PHE A 169 16.92 7.85 -3.82
C PHE A 169 15.87 7.32 -2.83
N LEU A 170 15.52 6.03 -2.89
CA LEU A 170 14.63 5.38 -1.92
C LEU A 170 15.42 4.62 -0.86
N SER A 171 16.49 3.95 -1.27
CA SER A 171 16.98 2.80 -0.55
C SER A 171 17.94 3.13 0.59
N GLY A 172 18.68 4.24 0.52
CA GLY A 172 19.78 4.53 1.46
C GLY A 172 20.76 3.35 1.65
N GLY A 173 20.73 2.31 0.79
CA GLY A 173 21.45 1.04 0.93
C GLY A 173 20.78 -0.08 1.75
N GLY A 174 19.56 0.08 2.28
CA GLY A 174 18.92 -0.89 3.18
C GLY A 174 18.14 -2.04 2.51
N PHE A 175 17.79 -1.91 1.24
CA PHE A 175 16.99 -2.92 0.53
C PHE A 175 17.83 -4.17 0.18
N ASN A 176 17.32 -5.36 0.52
CA ASN A 176 17.87 -6.64 0.08
C ASN A 176 16.85 -7.35 -0.85
N PRO A 177 17.11 -7.45 -2.16
CA PRO A 177 16.16 -8.07 -3.10
C PRO A 177 16.00 -9.58 -2.89
N SER A 178 16.89 -10.22 -2.14
CA SER A 178 16.82 -11.67 -1.85
C SER A 178 16.17 -11.96 -0.49
N ALA A 179 15.84 -10.94 0.30
CA ALA A 179 15.17 -11.14 1.56
C ALA A 179 13.72 -11.61 1.36
N LEU A 180 13.35 -12.67 2.08
CA LEU A 180 11.97 -13.12 2.18
C LEU A 180 11.24 -12.29 3.22
N GLY A 181 9.97 -11.98 2.96
CA GLY A 181 9.13 -11.26 3.91
C GLY A 181 8.17 -10.29 3.25
N GLU A 182 7.78 -9.26 3.99
CA GLU A 182 6.75 -8.31 3.60
C GLU A 182 7.35 -6.93 3.35
N TYR A 183 6.89 -6.26 2.29
CA TYR A 183 7.22 -4.87 2.00
C TYR A 183 5.92 -4.11 1.85
N ASP A 184 5.65 -3.23 2.80
CA ASP A 184 4.45 -2.39 2.80
C ASP A 184 4.69 -1.09 2.04
N PHE A 185 3.68 -0.66 1.28
CA PHE A 185 3.67 0.61 0.56
C PHE A 185 2.38 1.36 0.86
N ARG A 186 2.49 2.68 1.02
CA ARG A 186 1.33 3.55 1.17
C ARG A 186 1.56 4.90 0.53
N LEU A 187 0.61 5.32 -0.28
CA LEU A 187 0.55 6.65 -0.85
C LEU A 187 -0.46 7.45 -0.05
N VAL A 188 -0.02 8.56 0.53
CA VAL A 188 -0.80 9.34 1.50
C VAL A 188 -0.94 10.77 1.00
N VAL A 189 -2.18 11.24 0.90
CA VAL A 189 -2.52 12.63 0.60
C VAL A 189 -2.84 13.34 1.90
N LYS A 190 -2.17 14.45 2.16
CA LYS A 190 -2.41 15.30 3.34
C LYS A 190 -2.83 16.70 2.94
N GLU A 191 -3.93 17.17 3.52
CA GLU A 191 -4.30 18.58 3.54
C GLU A 191 -3.90 19.20 4.88
N GLY A 192 -2.84 20.00 4.86
CA GLY A 192 -2.11 20.38 6.07
C GLY A 192 -1.66 19.15 6.87
N ALA A 193 -2.19 18.98 8.08
CA ALA A 193 -1.88 17.85 8.96
C ALA A 193 -2.83 16.64 8.82
N SER A 194 -3.93 16.81 8.07
CA SER A 194 -4.99 15.80 7.97
C SER A 194 -4.73 14.89 6.77
N GLU A 195 -4.74 13.57 7.00
CA GLU A 195 -4.80 12.62 5.90
C GLU A 195 -6.20 12.60 5.29
N VAL A 196 -6.32 12.89 4.00
CA VAL A 196 -7.61 12.97 3.28
C VAL A 196 -7.84 11.80 2.33
N ALA A 197 -6.78 11.18 1.84
CA ALA A 197 -6.81 9.94 1.08
C ALA A 197 -5.55 9.12 1.32
N SER A 198 -5.68 7.81 1.22
CA SER A 198 -4.53 6.93 1.02
C SER A 198 -4.87 5.69 0.21
N SER A 199 -3.87 5.20 -0.51
CA SER A 199 -3.84 3.88 -1.13
C SER A 199 -2.70 3.09 -0.53
N ALA A 200 -2.87 1.79 -0.32
CA ALA A 200 -1.88 0.91 0.27
C ALA A 200 -1.83 -0.42 -0.47
N LEU A 201 -0.64 -1.04 -0.49
CA LEU A 201 -0.47 -2.43 -0.91
C LEU A 201 0.68 -3.07 -0.14
N LYS A 202 0.74 -4.39 -0.18
CA LYS A 202 1.81 -5.21 0.34
C LYS A 202 2.43 -6.04 -0.77
N VAL A 203 3.76 -6.20 -0.74
CA VAL A 203 4.45 -7.20 -1.54
C VAL A 203 5.07 -8.25 -0.62
N VAL A 204 4.63 -9.50 -0.77
CA VAL A 204 5.19 -10.65 -0.06
C VAL A 204 6.20 -11.34 -0.96
N VAL A 205 7.46 -11.36 -0.55
CA VAL A 205 8.55 -12.07 -1.23
C VAL A 205 8.67 -13.47 -0.66
N THR A 206 8.43 -14.48 -1.50
CA THR A 206 8.41 -15.90 -1.12
C THR A 206 8.95 -16.79 -2.23
N HIS A 207 9.50 -17.95 -1.88
CA HIS A 207 9.98 -18.94 -2.87
C HIS A 207 8.85 -19.60 -3.67
N THR A 208 7.64 -19.62 -3.11
CA THR A 208 6.49 -20.27 -3.71
C THR A 208 5.30 -19.31 -3.72
N PRO A 209 5.28 -18.32 -4.61
CA PRO A 209 4.11 -17.48 -4.81
C PRO A 209 2.89 -18.34 -5.14
N PRO A 210 1.70 -18.01 -4.64
CA PRO A 210 0.49 -18.71 -5.02
C PRO A 210 0.28 -18.59 -6.53
N THR A 211 -0.09 -19.70 -7.17
CA THR A 211 -0.30 -19.75 -8.64
C THR A 211 -1.67 -19.25 -9.07
N SER A 212 -2.56 -18.97 -8.12
CA SER A 212 -3.89 -18.44 -8.35
C SER A 212 -4.21 -17.43 -7.26
N PRO A 213 -5.09 -16.46 -7.53
CA PRO A 213 -5.53 -15.54 -6.50
C PRO A 213 -6.09 -16.34 -5.34
N VAL A 214 -5.46 -16.23 -4.17
CA VAL A 214 -5.96 -16.82 -2.95
C VAL A 214 -6.97 -15.83 -2.41
N PRO A 215 -8.28 -16.15 -2.37
CA PRO A 215 -9.23 -15.29 -1.72
C PRO A 215 -8.78 -15.11 -0.27
N ASP A 216 -8.59 -13.87 0.14
CA ASP A 216 -8.14 -13.61 1.50
C ASP A 216 -9.08 -14.25 2.51
N GLY A 217 -8.49 -14.96 3.46
CA GLY A 217 -9.18 -15.60 4.58
C GLY A 217 -9.99 -14.62 5.44
N GLY A 218 -9.94 -13.31 5.19
CA GLY A 218 -10.83 -12.31 5.78
C GLY A 218 -12.31 -12.62 5.55
N THR A 219 -12.68 -13.12 4.37
CA THR A 219 -14.05 -13.59 4.11
C THR A 219 -14.39 -14.83 4.93
N SER A 220 -13.43 -15.74 5.09
CA SER A 220 -13.58 -16.95 5.90
C SER A 220 -13.74 -16.64 7.40
N LEU A 221 -13.01 -15.65 7.93
CA LEU A 221 -13.14 -15.22 9.32
C LEU A 221 -14.46 -14.49 9.61
N LEU A 222 -14.96 -13.72 8.65
CA LEU A 222 -16.30 -13.10 8.73
C LEU A 222 -17.39 -14.18 8.77
N LEU A 223 -17.24 -15.26 7.99
CA LEU A 223 -18.17 -16.40 8.01
C LEU A 223 -18.12 -17.15 9.35
N VAL A 224 -16.93 -17.37 9.93
CA VAL A 224 -16.78 -17.99 11.25
C VAL A 224 -17.33 -17.08 12.36
N GLY A 225 -17.10 -15.78 12.25
CA GLY A 225 -17.65 -14.77 13.17
C GLY A 225 -19.17 -14.71 13.16
N LEU A 226 -19.81 -14.90 12.01
CA LEU A 226 -21.27 -15.02 11.88
C LEU A 226 -21.82 -16.37 12.34
N ALA A 227 -21.03 -17.44 12.24
CA ALA A 227 -21.45 -18.78 12.67
C ALA A 227 -21.58 -18.92 14.20
N LEU A 228 -20.76 -18.20 14.98
CA LEU A 228 -20.76 -18.27 16.45
C LEU A 228 -22.06 -17.78 17.12
N PRO A 229 -22.65 -16.62 16.77
CA PRO A 229 -23.92 -16.19 17.36
C PRO A 229 -25.09 -17.08 16.95
N VAL A 230 -25.07 -17.67 15.75
CA VAL A 230 -26.08 -18.65 15.31
C VAL A 230 -26.00 -19.92 16.16
N LEU A 231 -24.80 -20.44 16.44
CA LEU A 231 -24.62 -21.59 17.32
C LEU A 231 -25.11 -21.31 18.76
N ALA A 232 -24.86 -20.09 19.27
CA ALA A 232 -25.33 -19.67 20.58
C ALA A 232 -26.86 -19.58 20.67
N ALA A 233 -27.53 -19.16 19.59
CA ALA A 233 -28.98 -19.09 19.52
C ALA A 233 -29.63 -20.49 19.52
N PHE A 234 -29.09 -21.44 18.76
CA PHE A 234 -29.61 -22.82 18.72
C PHE A 234 -29.30 -23.63 19.99
N GLY A 235 -28.19 -23.35 20.69
CA GLY A 235 -27.87 -24.01 21.96
C GLY A 235 -28.83 -23.67 23.10
N ARG A 236 -29.49 -22.50 23.06
CA ARG A 236 -30.44 -22.05 24.11
C ARG A 236 -31.84 -22.64 23.97
N ALA A 237 -32.23 -23.07 22.77
CA ALA A 237 -33.60 -23.55 22.50
C ALA A 237 -33.91 -24.93 23.11
N LYS A 238 -32.93 -25.65 23.67
CA LYS A 238 -33.09 -27.01 24.22
C LYS A 238 -33.26 -27.08 25.74
N ARG A 239 -33.47 -25.95 26.44
CA ARG A 239 -33.64 -25.89 27.91
C ARG A 239 -34.94 -25.20 28.36
N ALA A 240 -35.98 -25.26 27.54
CA ALA A 240 -37.35 -24.88 27.93
C ALA A 240 -38.26 -26.10 27.82
#